data_AF-A0AAE5WT40-F1
#
_entry.id   AF-A0AAE5WT40-F1
#
_cell.length_a   1.000
_cell.length_b   1.000
_cell.length_c   1.000
_cell.angle_alpha   90.00
_cell.angle_beta   90.00
_cell.angle_gamma   90.00
#
_symmetry.space_group_name_H-M   'P 1'
#
loop_
_entity.id
_entity.type
_entity.pdbx_description
1 polymer ?
#
loop_
_entity_poly.entity_id
_entity_poly.type
_entity_poly.pdbx_seq_one_letter_code
_entity_poly.pdbx_strand_id
1 'polypeptide(L)'
;MKVGAPREIHEDESRVAMTPDSVVHLKNLGYECLIESGAGISAGFSDESYRAVGADVMPSQAAVWTSAEIIVKVRPPVELEIPYLTPDKTLISFFYPVQNYDLLHRIGGKRATVIAMDMVPRISRAQKMDALSSMANIAGYRAVIEAGSNFGRFFTGQVTAAGKVPPAKVLVIGAGVAGLAAIGTATSLGAVTYAFDVRPEVAEQIESMGAEFVFLDFGEEQQDGAATGGYATPSSPEFREKQLAKFRELAPQIDIVITTALIPGRDAPKLWLADMVAMMKPGSVIIDLAAERGGNCDLTVPDKRIVSDNGVIVIGYTDFPSRMAAQASTLYATNIRHMLTDLTPGKDGVIVHNMEDDVLRSATVTYQGEITYPPPPPKVKAIAAAKPKEKVKEPTPEEKRAREMAAFEAQTKNQGMLLAGGTALLLLVGAFAPASFMSHFVVFMLSCFVGFQVIWNVSHSLHTPLMAVTNAVSGIVILGALLQIGSGNRLVVTLAALSVLIATINIVGGFLVTRRMLAMFQKS
;
A
#
# COMPACT_ATOMS: atom_id res chain seq x y z
N MET A 1 16.74 29.02 2.66
CA MET A 1 17.78 28.41 1.79
C MET A 1 17.16 27.97 0.47
N LYS A 2 17.97 27.64 -0.54
CA LYS A 2 17.54 27.18 -1.86
C LYS A 2 17.75 25.68 -2.03
N VAL A 3 16.70 25.00 -2.49
CA VAL A 3 16.72 23.57 -2.87
C VAL A 3 16.72 23.48 -4.39
N GLY A 4 17.75 22.86 -4.96
CA GLY A 4 17.96 22.70 -6.39
C GLY A 4 17.78 21.26 -6.85
N ALA A 5 17.02 21.05 -7.93
CA ALA A 5 16.91 19.77 -8.62
C ALA A 5 17.50 19.87 -10.04
N PRO A 6 18.74 19.40 -10.27
CA PRO A 6 19.28 19.29 -11.62
C PRO A 6 18.59 18.15 -12.39
N ARG A 7 18.67 18.19 -13.72
CA ARG A 7 18.28 17.08 -14.59
C ARG A 7 19.25 15.92 -14.39
N GLU A 8 18.71 14.70 -14.42
CA GLU A 8 19.55 13.50 -14.42
C GLU A 8 20.24 13.34 -15.78
N ILE A 9 21.52 12.98 -15.75
CA ILE A 9 22.34 12.85 -16.97
C ILE A 9 22.53 11.41 -17.45
N HIS A 10 22.05 10.45 -16.66
CA HIS A 10 22.13 9.03 -17.01
C HIS A 10 21.11 8.72 -18.11
N GLU A 11 21.51 8.00 -19.16
CA GLU A 11 20.72 7.86 -20.40
C GLU A 11 19.31 7.29 -20.17
N ASP A 12 19.17 6.26 -19.33
CA ASP A 12 17.88 5.61 -19.03
C ASP A 12 17.13 6.19 -17.81
N GLU A 13 17.54 7.35 -17.30
CA GLU A 13 16.89 7.98 -16.14
C GLU A 13 15.86 9.02 -16.56
N SER A 14 14.58 8.67 -16.43
CA SER A 14 13.45 9.53 -16.77
C SER A 14 12.83 10.21 -15.56
N ARG A 15 13.24 9.84 -14.33
CA ARG A 15 12.69 10.42 -13.09
C ARG A 15 13.33 11.78 -12.78
N VAL A 16 12.64 12.56 -11.96
CA VAL A 16 13.13 13.83 -11.40
C VAL A 16 12.93 13.85 -9.88
N ALA A 17 13.87 14.45 -9.16
CA ALA A 17 13.88 14.49 -7.69
C ALA A 17 12.88 15.48 -7.08
N MET A 18 12.34 16.39 -7.90
CA MET A 18 11.41 17.42 -7.48
C MET A 18 10.27 17.53 -8.50
N THR A 19 9.03 17.41 -8.03
CA THR A 19 7.81 17.60 -8.83
C THR A 19 7.13 18.94 -8.51
N PRO A 20 6.24 19.47 -9.37
CA PRO A 20 5.51 20.70 -9.07
C PRO A 20 4.73 20.65 -7.75
N ASP A 21 4.13 19.49 -7.42
CA ASP A 21 3.45 19.29 -6.15
C ASP A 21 4.42 19.37 -4.95
N SER A 22 5.60 18.74 -5.06
CA SER A 22 6.62 18.82 -4.02
C SER A 22 7.14 20.25 -3.82
N VAL A 23 7.23 21.07 -4.88
CA VAL A 23 7.64 22.49 -4.78
C VAL A 23 6.70 23.26 -3.85
N VAL A 24 5.39 23.07 -3.99
CA VAL A 24 4.39 23.73 -3.12
C VAL A 24 4.68 23.40 -1.66
N HIS A 25 4.96 22.13 -1.37
CA HIS A 25 5.27 21.70 -0.02
C HIS A 25 6.62 22.19 0.51
N LEU A 26 7.66 22.21 -0.33
CA LEU A 26 8.99 22.70 0.05
C LEU A 26 8.96 24.20 0.35
N LYS A 27 8.18 24.98 -0.40
CA LYS A 27 7.94 26.41 -0.11
C LYS A 27 7.25 26.62 1.23
N ASN A 28 6.29 25.76 1.58
CA ASN A 28 5.66 25.79 2.89
C ASN A 28 6.60 25.42 4.05
N LEU A 29 7.76 24.81 3.76
CA LEU A 29 8.84 24.58 4.73
C LEU A 29 9.85 25.75 4.78
N GLY A 30 9.66 26.80 3.98
CA GLY A 30 10.53 27.99 3.92
C GLY A 30 11.62 27.96 2.85
N TYR A 31 11.60 26.98 1.93
CA TYR A 31 12.60 26.86 0.88
C TYR A 31 12.23 27.61 -0.39
N GLU A 32 13.23 28.21 -1.03
CA GLU A 32 13.17 28.59 -2.45
C GLU A 32 13.53 27.37 -3.29
N CYS A 33 12.78 27.10 -4.37
CA CYS A 33 12.96 25.90 -5.19
C CYS A 33 13.52 26.27 -6.56
N LEU A 34 14.65 25.67 -6.93
CA LEU A 34 15.30 25.81 -8.22
C LEU A 34 15.21 24.49 -8.98
N ILE A 35 14.92 24.54 -10.28
CA ILE A 35 14.94 23.35 -11.13
C ILE A 35 15.61 23.66 -12.46
N GLU A 36 16.38 22.72 -13.00
CA GLU A 36 16.95 22.86 -14.34
C GLU A 36 15.84 22.79 -15.42
N SER A 37 15.94 23.66 -16.42
CA SER A 37 15.06 23.63 -17.59
C SER A 37 15.08 22.26 -18.25
N GLY A 38 13.88 21.71 -18.46
CA GLY A 38 13.69 20.40 -19.05
C GLY A 38 13.91 19.20 -18.12
N ALA A 39 14.23 19.41 -16.84
CA ALA A 39 14.50 18.31 -15.91
C ALA A 39 13.30 17.36 -15.72
N GLY A 40 12.07 17.89 -15.75
CA GLY A 40 10.86 17.12 -15.53
C GLY A 40 10.22 16.52 -16.79
N ILE A 41 10.73 16.81 -18.00
CA ILE A 41 10.04 16.50 -19.26
C ILE A 41 9.80 14.99 -19.40
N SER A 42 10.81 14.15 -19.14
CA SER A 42 10.69 12.68 -19.23
C SER A 42 9.71 12.10 -18.21
N ALA A 43 9.48 12.81 -17.09
CA ALA A 43 8.49 12.46 -16.08
C ALA A 43 7.10 13.09 -16.35
N GLY A 44 6.93 13.83 -17.44
CA GLY A 44 5.67 14.48 -17.81
C GLY A 44 5.41 15.84 -17.14
N PHE A 45 6.42 16.47 -16.55
CA PHE A 45 6.32 17.78 -15.92
C PHE A 45 7.01 18.84 -16.78
N SER A 46 6.26 19.83 -17.28
CA SER A 46 6.81 20.92 -18.08
C SER A 46 7.44 22.00 -17.20
N ASP A 47 8.41 22.75 -17.73
CA ASP A 47 8.97 23.92 -17.06
C ASP A 47 7.90 24.92 -16.60
N GLU A 48 6.84 25.07 -17.40
CA GLU A 48 5.73 25.95 -17.06
C GLU A 48 4.96 25.48 -15.83
N SER A 49 4.81 24.16 -15.65
CA SER A 49 4.19 23.61 -14.45
C SER A 49 5.00 23.94 -13.18
N TYR A 50 6.33 24.04 -13.28
CA TYR A 50 7.19 24.48 -12.18
C TYR A 50 7.10 25.99 -11.93
N ARG A 51 7.08 26.81 -12.99
CA ARG A 51 6.90 28.27 -12.85
C ARG A 51 5.55 28.62 -12.23
N ALA A 52 4.49 27.90 -12.58
CA ALA A 52 3.13 28.13 -12.06
C ALA A 52 3.03 27.94 -10.54
N VAL A 53 3.83 27.05 -9.96
CA VAL A 53 3.93 26.85 -8.49
C VAL A 53 5.03 27.71 -7.85
N GLY A 54 5.71 28.53 -8.67
CA GLY A 54 6.74 29.48 -8.28
C GLY A 54 8.05 28.83 -7.86
N ALA A 55 8.50 27.80 -8.60
CA ALA A 55 9.90 27.42 -8.67
C ALA A 55 10.62 28.22 -9.76
N ASP A 56 11.89 28.53 -9.54
CA ASP A 56 12.74 29.17 -10.53
C ASP A 56 13.33 28.13 -11.48
N VAL A 57 13.01 28.25 -12.76
CA VAL A 57 13.55 27.38 -13.81
C VAL A 57 14.88 27.94 -14.30
N MET A 58 15.96 27.27 -13.93
CA MET A 58 17.34 27.65 -14.23
C MET A 58 17.76 27.14 -15.63
N PRO A 59 18.59 27.90 -16.37
CA PRO A 59 18.91 27.58 -17.77
C PRO A 59 19.86 26.39 -17.95
N SER A 60 20.54 25.95 -16.89
CA SER A 60 21.51 24.84 -16.96
C SER A 60 21.71 24.16 -15.62
N GLN A 61 22.20 22.92 -15.67
CA GLN A 61 22.65 22.17 -14.50
C GLN A 61 23.62 22.99 -13.63
N ALA A 62 24.65 23.60 -14.23
CA ALA A 62 25.63 24.40 -13.52
C ALA A 62 24.99 25.55 -12.73
N ALA A 63 23.97 26.21 -13.31
CA ALA A 63 23.28 27.31 -12.64
C ALA A 63 22.52 26.84 -11.39
N VAL A 64 21.90 25.65 -11.42
CA VAL A 64 21.26 25.02 -10.25
C VAL A 64 22.31 24.72 -9.19
N TRP A 65 23.38 24.01 -9.55
CA TRP A 65 24.45 23.63 -8.62
C TRP A 65 25.12 24.83 -7.95
N THR A 66 25.38 25.91 -8.67
CA THR A 66 25.99 27.11 -8.11
C THR A 66 25.05 27.87 -7.18
N SER A 67 23.75 27.89 -7.47
CA SER A 67 22.78 28.75 -6.78
C SER A 67 22.08 28.10 -5.59
N ALA A 68 22.04 26.77 -5.50
CA ALA A 68 21.40 26.03 -4.41
C ALA A 68 22.39 25.56 -3.35
N GLU A 69 22.05 25.71 -2.07
CA GLU A 69 22.78 25.09 -0.96
C GLU A 69 22.39 23.62 -0.77
N ILE A 70 21.15 23.25 -1.13
CA ILE A 70 20.64 21.88 -1.02
C ILE A 70 20.40 21.34 -2.41
N ILE A 71 21.03 20.21 -2.76
CA ILE A 71 20.86 19.56 -4.05
C ILE A 71 20.10 18.26 -3.84
N VAL A 72 18.98 18.11 -4.55
CA VAL A 72 18.18 16.89 -4.54
C VAL A 72 18.30 16.20 -5.89
N LYS A 73 18.74 14.94 -5.88
CA LYS A 73 18.92 14.10 -7.06
C LYS A 73 18.28 12.74 -6.86
N VAL A 74 18.03 12.03 -7.96
CA VAL A 74 17.59 10.64 -7.95
C VAL A 74 18.82 9.76 -7.77
N ARG A 75 19.77 9.81 -8.70
CA ARG A 75 20.95 8.94 -8.73
C ARG A 75 22.14 9.57 -8.00
N PRO A 76 23.18 8.78 -7.65
CA PRO A 76 24.43 9.32 -7.14
C PRO A 76 25.02 10.34 -8.11
N PRO A 77 25.78 11.33 -7.63
CA PRO A 77 26.42 12.32 -8.48
C PRO A 77 27.49 11.65 -9.33
N VAL A 78 27.61 12.09 -10.58
CA VAL A 78 28.65 11.63 -11.50
C VAL A 78 29.93 12.46 -11.37
N GLU A 79 31.00 12.03 -12.04
CA GLU A 79 32.30 12.70 -12.09
C GLU A 79 32.24 14.20 -12.36
N LEU A 80 31.41 14.62 -13.32
CA LEU A 80 31.27 16.03 -13.72
C LEU A 80 30.53 16.88 -12.68
N GLU A 81 29.79 16.25 -11.76
CA GLU A 81 29.01 16.92 -10.73
C GLU A 81 29.80 17.08 -9.42
N ILE A 82 30.77 16.19 -9.14
CA ILE A 82 31.60 16.21 -7.92
C ILE A 82 32.28 17.57 -7.65
N PRO A 83 32.80 18.31 -8.65
CA PRO A 83 33.42 19.61 -8.42
C PRO A 83 32.48 20.66 -7.80
N TYR A 84 31.16 20.53 -7.98
CA TYR A 84 30.18 21.45 -7.41
C TYR A 84 29.89 21.17 -5.93
N LEU A 85 30.26 19.99 -5.40
CA LEU A 85 30.09 19.66 -4.00
C LEU A 85 31.13 20.44 -3.17
N THR A 86 30.66 21.50 -2.51
CA THR A 86 31.44 22.38 -1.64
C THR A 86 31.00 22.22 -0.17
N PRO A 87 31.77 22.72 0.80
CA PRO A 87 31.47 22.52 2.23
C PRO A 87 30.12 23.08 2.70
N ASP A 88 29.57 24.05 1.99
CA ASP A 88 28.26 24.67 2.22
C ASP A 88 27.09 23.85 1.64
N LYS A 89 27.35 22.77 0.91
CA LYS A 89 26.32 21.99 0.22
C LYS A 89 25.87 20.75 0.97
N THR A 90 24.57 20.50 0.86
CA THR A 90 23.93 19.25 1.26
C THR A 90 23.36 18.55 0.03
N LEU A 91 23.85 17.34 -0.27
CA LEU A 91 23.31 16.48 -1.32
C LEU A 91 22.36 15.44 -0.72
N ILE A 92 21.18 15.29 -1.31
CA ILE A 92 20.21 14.24 -1.01
C ILE A 92 19.95 13.44 -2.28
N SER A 93 20.37 12.17 -2.29
CA SER A 93 20.15 11.26 -3.43
C SER A 93 20.19 9.81 -2.98
N PHE A 94 19.87 8.87 -3.87
CA PHE A 94 20.46 7.54 -3.72
C PHE A 94 21.99 7.65 -3.84
N PHE A 95 22.71 6.87 -3.03
CA PHE A 95 24.17 6.93 -2.97
C PHE A 95 24.83 5.56 -3.02
N TYR A 96 24.24 4.55 -2.36
CA TYR A 96 24.75 3.17 -2.34
C TYR A 96 26.22 3.10 -1.87
N PRO A 97 26.54 3.54 -0.63
CA PRO A 97 27.92 3.73 -0.17
C PRO A 97 28.76 2.44 -0.15
N VAL A 98 28.12 1.28 0.00
CA VAL A 98 28.80 -0.04 -0.09
C VAL A 98 29.38 -0.25 -1.48
N GLN A 99 28.63 0.11 -2.52
CA GLN A 99 29.02 -0.10 -3.91
C GLN A 99 29.87 1.04 -4.47
N ASN A 100 29.65 2.25 -3.96
CA ASN A 100 30.31 3.47 -4.43
C ASN A 100 31.35 3.97 -3.42
N TYR A 101 32.19 3.06 -2.91
CA TYR A 101 33.18 3.38 -1.87
C TYR A 101 34.20 4.44 -2.34
N ASP A 102 34.66 4.35 -3.59
CA ASP A 102 35.59 5.34 -4.16
C ASP A 102 34.95 6.73 -4.30
N LEU A 103 33.68 6.78 -4.71
CA LEU A 103 32.91 8.03 -4.79
C LEU A 103 32.74 8.65 -3.39
N LEU A 104 32.46 7.82 -2.38
CA LEU A 104 32.32 8.25 -0.98
C LEU A 104 33.59 8.93 -0.48
N HIS A 105 34.76 8.32 -0.70
CA HIS A 105 36.04 8.90 -0.28
C HIS A 105 36.37 10.21 -0.97
N ARG A 106 36.08 10.30 -2.27
CA ARG A 106 36.31 11.51 -3.05
C ARG A 106 35.42 12.67 -2.61
N ILE A 107 34.16 12.40 -2.27
CA ILE A 107 33.26 13.42 -1.73
C ILE A 107 33.59 13.77 -0.28
N GLY A 108 34.05 12.80 0.53
CA GLY A 108 34.55 13.07 1.89
C GLY A 108 35.61 14.17 1.91
N GLY A 109 36.55 14.16 0.95
CA GLY A 109 37.56 15.22 0.79
C GLY A 109 37.02 16.61 0.43
N LYS A 110 35.78 16.71 -0.07
CA LYS A 110 35.11 17.98 -0.43
C LYS A 110 34.40 18.67 0.74
N ARG A 111 34.23 17.96 1.86
CA ARG A 111 33.50 18.42 3.06
C ARG A 111 32.02 18.75 2.86
N ALA A 112 31.43 18.33 1.75
CA ALA A 112 29.99 18.41 1.55
C ALA A 112 29.26 17.39 2.45
N THR A 113 28.03 17.74 2.84
CA THR A 113 27.14 16.82 3.55
C THR A 113 26.37 15.98 2.54
N VAL A 114 26.37 14.65 2.70
CA VAL A 114 25.64 13.73 1.80
C VAL A 114 24.69 12.87 2.62
N ILE A 115 23.42 12.91 2.24
CA ILE A 115 22.34 12.08 2.78
C ILE A 115 21.96 11.05 1.71
N ALA A 116 22.22 9.79 2.02
CA ALA A 116 21.91 8.65 1.19
C ALA A 116 20.49 8.13 1.48
N MET A 117 19.58 8.29 0.52
CA MET A 117 18.18 7.85 0.65
C MET A 117 18.04 6.32 0.75
N ASP A 118 19.03 5.55 0.25
CA ASP A 118 19.11 4.09 0.42
C ASP A 118 19.56 3.67 1.84
N MET A 119 20.10 4.59 2.64
CA MET A 119 20.57 4.34 4.01
C MET A 119 19.54 4.74 5.08
N VAL A 120 18.33 5.14 4.67
CA VAL A 120 17.21 5.40 5.60
C VAL A 120 16.89 4.12 6.38
N PRO A 121 16.91 4.15 7.73
CA PRO A 121 16.70 2.95 8.53
C PRO A 121 15.22 2.53 8.51
N ARG A 122 14.98 1.22 8.50
CA ARG A 122 13.63 0.63 8.49
C ARG A 122 12.98 0.63 9.88
N ILE A 123 12.63 1.83 10.36
CA ILE A 123 11.88 2.05 11.60
C ILE A 123 10.54 2.74 11.32
N SER A 124 9.54 2.59 12.19
CA SER A 124 8.16 3.10 11.98
C SER A 124 8.11 4.53 11.48
N ARG A 125 8.81 5.44 12.17
CA ARG A 125 8.75 6.87 11.82
C ARG A 125 9.37 7.22 10.47
N ALA A 126 10.27 6.38 9.97
CA ALA A 126 11.04 6.61 8.75
C ALA A 126 10.39 5.98 7.51
N GLN A 127 9.32 5.19 7.67
CA GLN A 127 8.61 4.55 6.54
C GLN A 127 8.12 5.58 5.51
N LYS A 128 7.71 6.78 5.95
CA LYS A 128 7.26 7.89 5.09
C LYS A 128 8.35 8.45 4.16
N MET A 129 9.62 8.16 4.44
CA MET A 129 10.78 8.63 3.66
C MET A 129 11.61 7.47 3.10
N ASP A 130 11.12 6.23 3.20
CA ASP A 130 11.77 5.06 2.61
C ASP A 130 11.58 5.05 1.09
N ALA A 131 12.60 5.57 0.41
CA ALA A 131 12.65 5.65 -1.03
C ALA A 131 12.79 4.25 -1.68
N LEU A 132 13.46 3.29 -1.03
CA LEU A 132 13.62 1.93 -1.57
C LEU A 132 12.28 1.20 -1.63
N SER A 133 11.48 1.30 -0.56
CA SER A 133 10.12 0.74 -0.54
C SER A 133 9.22 1.36 -1.61
N SER A 134 9.32 2.69 -1.81
CA SER A 134 8.58 3.39 -2.86
C SER A 134 8.95 2.90 -4.27
N MET A 135 10.25 2.77 -4.56
CA MET A 135 10.72 2.30 -5.87
C MET A 135 10.42 0.81 -6.08
N ALA A 136 10.54 -0.01 -5.03
CA ALA A 136 10.22 -1.43 -5.09
C ALA A 136 8.74 -1.67 -5.39
N ASN A 137 7.83 -0.90 -4.77
CA ASN A 137 6.40 -0.99 -5.04
C ASN A 137 6.08 -0.70 -6.52
N ILE A 138 6.66 0.37 -7.08
CA ILE A 138 6.50 0.71 -8.50
C ILE A 138 7.10 -0.38 -9.39
N ALA A 139 8.29 -0.89 -9.07
CA ALA A 139 8.93 -1.94 -9.85
C ALA A 139 8.08 -3.22 -9.91
N GLY A 140 7.49 -3.62 -8.78
CA GLY A 140 6.58 -4.77 -8.71
C GLY A 140 5.31 -4.61 -9.55
N TYR A 141 4.68 -3.42 -9.49
CA TYR A 141 3.55 -3.11 -10.37
C TYR A 141 3.97 -3.11 -11.85
N ARG A 142 5.07 -2.42 -12.19
CA ARG A 142 5.56 -2.30 -13.56
C ARG A 142 5.96 -3.65 -14.13
N ALA A 143 6.52 -4.55 -13.32
CA ALA A 143 6.85 -5.92 -13.72
C ALA A 143 5.65 -6.65 -14.32
N VAL A 144 4.48 -6.54 -13.69
CA VAL A 144 3.25 -7.18 -14.17
C VAL A 144 2.76 -6.54 -15.48
N ILE A 145 2.87 -5.22 -15.62
CA ILE A 145 2.53 -4.53 -16.87
C ILE A 145 3.45 -4.94 -18.01
N GLU A 146 4.76 -5.02 -17.76
CA GLU A 146 5.74 -5.52 -18.74
C GLU A 146 5.48 -6.99 -19.10
N ALA A 147 5.12 -7.82 -18.12
CA ALA A 147 4.72 -9.20 -18.36
C ALA A 147 3.48 -9.25 -19.27
N GLY A 148 2.45 -8.45 -18.98
CA GLY A 148 1.24 -8.34 -19.79
C GLY A 148 1.50 -7.87 -21.22
N SER A 149 2.39 -6.90 -21.40
CA SER A 149 2.75 -6.40 -22.74
C SER A 149 3.52 -7.43 -23.58
N ASN A 150 4.13 -8.44 -22.94
CA ASN A 150 4.94 -9.45 -23.59
C ASN A 150 4.26 -10.82 -23.64
N PHE A 151 3.16 -11.02 -22.92
CA PHE A 151 2.42 -12.26 -22.86
C PHE A 151 1.27 -12.26 -23.86
N GLY A 152 1.26 -13.23 -24.78
CA GLY A 152 0.31 -13.28 -25.90
C GLY A 152 -1.12 -13.73 -25.55
N ARG A 153 -1.48 -13.84 -24.27
CA ARG A 153 -2.78 -14.34 -23.80
C ARG A 153 -3.36 -13.46 -22.69
N PHE A 154 -4.66 -13.58 -22.44
CA PHE A 154 -5.31 -12.85 -21.35
C PHE A 154 -4.84 -13.30 -19.96
N PHE A 155 -4.73 -12.35 -19.04
CA PHE A 155 -4.55 -12.64 -17.62
C PHE A 155 -5.83 -13.20 -17.01
N THR A 156 -6.95 -12.52 -17.27
CA THR A 156 -8.27 -12.92 -16.75
C THR A 156 -8.83 -14.10 -17.53
N GLY A 157 -9.32 -15.11 -16.82
CA GLY A 157 -10.10 -16.19 -17.40
C GLY A 157 -11.49 -15.71 -17.81
N GLN A 158 -11.98 -16.13 -18.99
CA GLN A 158 -13.26 -15.69 -19.53
C GLN A 158 -14.01 -16.87 -20.16
N VAL A 159 -15.34 -16.86 -20.05
CA VAL A 159 -16.23 -17.77 -20.78
C VAL A 159 -16.93 -16.95 -21.85
N THR A 160 -16.73 -17.32 -23.12
CA THR A 160 -17.29 -16.62 -24.27
C THR A 160 -18.05 -17.60 -25.17
N ALA A 161 -18.77 -17.08 -26.16
CA ALA A 161 -19.40 -17.92 -27.19
C ALA A 161 -18.40 -18.80 -27.97
N ALA A 162 -17.13 -18.36 -28.06
CA ALA A 162 -16.06 -19.09 -28.74
C ALA A 162 -15.36 -20.12 -27.83
N GLY A 163 -15.80 -20.26 -26.57
CA GLY A 163 -15.25 -21.22 -25.61
C GLY A 163 -14.70 -20.57 -24.34
N LYS A 164 -14.13 -21.42 -23.47
CA LYS A 164 -13.55 -21.04 -22.18
C LYS A 164 -12.05 -20.78 -22.33
N VAL A 165 -11.62 -19.57 -22.00
CA VAL A 165 -10.20 -19.19 -21.91
C VAL A 165 -9.79 -19.25 -20.44
N PRO A 166 -8.81 -20.11 -20.05
CA PRO A 166 -8.34 -20.16 -18.68
C PRO A 166 -7.50 -18.92 -18.34
N PRO A 167 -7.50 -18.49 -17.06
CA PRO A 167 -6.65 -17.40 -16.59
C PRO A 167 -5.16 -17.76 -16.71
N ALA A 168 -4.31 -16.74 -16.79
CA ALA A 168 -2.86 -16.91 -16.71
C ALA A 168 -2.45 -17.38 -15.31
N LYS A 169 -1.42 -18.22 -15.23
CA LYS A 169 -0.77 -18.59 -13.97
C LYS A 169 0.50 -17.78 -13.78
N VAL A 170 0.57 -17.00 -12.70
CA VAL A 170 1.71 -16.14 -12.36
C VAL A 170 2.39 -16.68 -11.11
N LEU A 171 3.71 -16.89 -11.13
CA LEU A 171 4.51 -17.23 -9.95
C LEU A 171 5.41 -16.05 -9.58
N VAL A 172 5.29 -15.57 -8.33
CA VAL A 172 6.15 -14.52 -7.77
C VAL A 172 7.15 -15.14 -6.79
N ILE A 173 8.44 -14.97 -7.05
CA ILE A 173 9.53 -15.52 -6.22
C ILE A 173 10.15 -14.37 -5.41
N GLY A 174 9.83 -14.35 -4.12
CA GLY A 174 10.11 -13.28 -3.16
C GLY A 174 8.85 -12.44 -2.90
N ALA A 175 8.49 -12.26 -1.63
CA ALA A 175 7.37 -11.44 -1.18
C ALA A 175 7.86 -10.28 -0.29
N GLY A 176 8.90 -9.60 -0.76
CA GLY A 176 9.23 -8.24 -0.30
C GLY A 176 8.22 -7.21 -0.85
N VAL A 177 8.53 -5.92 -0.73
CA VAL A 177 7.63 -4.85 -1.21
C VAL A 177 7.33 -4.95 -2.71
N ALA A 178 8.33 -5.25 -3.54
CA ALA A 178 8.13 -5.47 -4.98
C ALA A 178 7.30 -6.73 -5.27
N GLY A 179 7.59 -7.83 -4.58
CA GLY A 179 6.84 -9.08 -4.71
C GLY A 179 5.36 -8.92 -4.35
N LEU A 180 5.06 -8.30 -3.21
CA LEU A 180 3.68 -8.02 -2.80
C LEU A 180 2.96 -7.09 -3.78
N ALA A 181 3.63 -6.07 -4.32
CA ALA A 181 3.06 -5.22 -5.36
C ALA A 181 2.76 -6.00 -6.65
N ALA A 182 3.66 -6.90 -7.06
CA ALA A 182 3.44 -7.78 -8.20
C ALA A 182 2.27 -8.75 -7.96
N ILE A 183 2.17 -9.35 -6.76
CA ILE A 183 1.07 -10.22 -6.36
C ILE A 183 -0.26 -9.48 -6.47
N GLY A 184 -0.38 -8.32 -5.82
CA GLY A 184 -1.62 -7.53 -5.85
C GLY A 184 -2.02 -7.13 -7.26
N THR A 185 -1.05 -6.74 -8.09
CA THR A 185 -1.31 -6.35 -9.47
C THR A 185 -1.76 -7.55 -10.31
N ALA A 186 -1.05 -8.68 -10.26
CA ALA A 186 -1.38 -9.90 -10.99
C ALA A 186 -2.76 -10.45 -10.62
N THR A 187 -3.07 -10.52 -9.31
CA THR A 187 -4.36 -10.97 -8.81
C THR A 187 -5.49 -10.01 -9.23
N SER A 188 -5.26 -8.68 -9.21
CA SER A 188 -6.26 -7.71 -9.66
C SER A 188 -6.56 -7.80 -11.17
N LEU A 189 -5.59 -8.25 -11.98
CA LEU A 189 -5.79 -8.55 -13.40
C LEU A 189 -6.50 -9.90 -13.64
N GLY A 190 -6.86 -10.63 -12.58
CA GLY A 190 -7.61 -11.88 -12.65
C GLY A 190 -6.76 -13.11 -13.00
N ALA A 191 -5.43 -13.03 -12.83
CA ALA A 191 -4.56 -14.19 -12.92
C ALA A 191 -4.68 -15.10 -11.68
N VAL A 192 -4.34 -16.37 -11.84
CA VAL A 192 -4.09 -17.27 -10.71
C VAL A 192 -2.66 -17.04 -10.25
N THR A 193 -2.52 -16.40 -9.10
CA THR A 193 -1.21 -15.98 -8.57
C THR A 193 -0.72 -16.97 -7.53
N TYR A 194 0.49 -17.46 -7.72
CA TYR A 194 1.28 -18.23 -6.75
C TYR A 194 2.41 -17.34 -6.25
N ALA A 195 2.81 -17.49 -4.99
CA ALA A 195 3.98 -16.81 -4.49
C ALA A 195 4.79 -17.67 -3.53
N PHE A 196 6.10 -17.46 -3.54
CA PHE A 196 7.05 -18.12 -2.66
C PHE A 196 7.91 -17.07 -1.94
N ASP A 197 8.12 -17.23 -0.64
CA ASP A 197 9.14 -16.52 0.11
C ASP A 197 9.76 -17.49 1.11
N VAL A 198 11.02 -17.27 1.49
CA VAL A 198 11.70 -18.10 2.49
C VAL A 198 11.22 -17.82 3.90
N ARG A 199 10.56 -16.67 4.11
CA ARG A 199 10.00 -16.25 5.40
C ARG A 199 8.59 -16.82 5.56
N PRO A 200 8.30 -17.59 6.61
CA PRO A 200 6.96 -18.13 6.83
C PRO A 200 5.95 -17.04 7.23
N GLU A 201 6.40 -15.95 7.86
CA GLU A 201 5.52 -14.88 8.35
C GLU A 201 4.83 -14.06 7.25
N VAL A 202 5.31 -14.14 6.00
CA VAL A 202 4.67 -13.45 4.86
C VAL A 202 3.59 -14.29 4.17
N ALA A 203 3.45 -15.58 4.52
CA ALA A 203 2.42 -16.45 3.94
C ALA A 203 1.02 -15.87 4.13
N GLU A 204 0.70 -15.39 5.34
CA GLU A 204 -0.60 -14.77 5.61
C GLU A 204 -0.84 -13.50 4.78
N GLN A 205 0.22 -12.70 4.54
CA GLN A 205 0.13 -11.50 3.71
C GLN A 205 -0.18 -11.88 2.26
N ILE A 206 0.52 -12.87 1.72
CA ILE A 206 0.33 -13.41 0.37
C ILE A 206 -1.10 -13.92 0.19
N GLU A 207 -1.58 -14.74 1.12
CA GLU A 207 -2.93 -15.30 1.09
C GLU A 207 -4.01 -14.22 1.20
N SER A 208 -3.79 -13.20 2.05
CA SER A 208 -4.73 -12.07 2.19
C SER A 208 -4.87 -11.24 0.90
N MET A 209 -3.85 -11.29 0.03
CA MET A 209 -3.86 -10.65 -1.28
C MET A 209 -4.44 -11.55 -2.38
N GLY A 210 -4.93 -12.74 -2.03
CA GLY A 210 -5.57 -13.68 -2.95
C GLY A 210 -4.61 -14.53 -3.77
N ALA A 211 -3.34 -14.65 -3.36
CA ALA A 211 -2.38 -15.56 -3.97
C ALA A 211 -2.19 -16.84 -3.15
N GLU A 212 -1.84 -17.93 -3.82
CA GLU A 212 -1.53 -19.21 -3.19
C GLU A 212 -0.06 -19.24 -2.74
N PHE A 213 0.18 -19.42 -1.44
CA PHE A 213 1.54 -19.58 -0.94
C PHE A 213 2.09 -20.96 -1.30
N VAL A 214 3.23 -20.99 -1.98
CA VAL A 214 3.92 -22.22 -2.35
C VAL A 214 4.69 -22.71 -1.13
N PHE A 215 4.07 -23.60 -0.35
CA PHE A 215 4.73 -24.25 0.78
C PHE A 215 5.80 -25.23 0.31
N LEU A 216 6.93 -25.22 1.01
CA LEU A 216 7.91 -26.28 0.98
C LEU A 216 7.79 -27.06 2.29
N ASP A 217 7.52 -28.36 2.20
CA ASP A 217 7.36 -29.22 3.37
C ASP A 217 8.75 -29.51 3.98
N PHE A 218 8.98 -29.03 5.21
CA PHE A 218 10.23 -29.24 5.94
C PHE A 218 9.95 -29.69 7.38
N GLY A 219 10.75 -30.63 7.87
CA GLY A 219 10.72 -31.12 9.25
C GLY A 219 11.55 -30.30 10.24
N GLU A 220 12.12 -29.15 9.86
CA GLU A 220 12.94 -28.29 10.73
C GLU A 220 12.40 -26.86 10.82
N GLU A 221 12.47 -26.29 12.03
CA GLU A 221 12.02 -24.92 12.33
C GLU A 221 12.91 -23.87 11.64
N GLN A 222 12.31 -23.04 10.80
CA GLN A 222 12.98 -21.90 10.15
C GLN A 222 13.34 -20.81 11.18
N GLN A 223 14.55 -20.24 11.04
CA GLN A 223 14.98 -19.10 11.86
C GLN A 223 14.17 -17.83 11.52
N ASP A 224 13.60 -17.21 12.55
CA ASP A 224 12.80 -15.98 12.50
C ASP A 224 13.60 -14.80 11.90
N GLY A 225 13.14 -14.25 10.77
CA GLY A 225 13.75 -13.11 10.07
C GLY A 225 13.68 -11.78 10.84
N ALA A 226 13.04 -11.77 12.01
CA ALA A 226 12.98 -10.60 12.88
C ALA A 226 14.36 -10.12 13.38
N ALA A 227 15.35 -11.02 13.48
CA ALA A 227 16.69 -10.67 13.96
C ALA A 227 17.52 -9.84 12.95
N THR A 228 17.19 -9.88 11.66
CA THR A 228 17.90 -9.20 10.56
C THR A 228 17.16 -7.96 10.04
N GLY A 229 16.15 -7.46 10.77
CA GLY A 229 15.34 -6.32 10.31
C GLY A 229 14.42 -6.66 9.13
N GLY A 230 13.98 -7.92 9.02
CA GLY A 230 13.05 -8.40 8.00
C GLY A 230 13.69 -8.86 6.68
N TYR A 231 15.02 -8.93 6.61
CA TYR A 231 15.74 -9.50 5.45
C TYR A 231 15.85 -11.03 5.54
N ALA A 232 15.67 -11.70 4.41
CA ALA A 232 15.91 -13.13 4.29
C ALA A 232 17.37 -13.51 4.57
N THR A 233 17.59 -14.54 5.38
CA THR A 233 18.91 -15.16 5.58
C THR A 233 19.23 -16.14 4.44
N PRO A 234 20.52 -16.34 4.09
CA PRO A 234 20.91 -17.35 3.11
C PRO A 234 20.48 -18.75 3.56
N SER A 235 19.78 -19.46 2.70
CA SER A 235 19.26 -20.81 3.00
C SER A 235 20.36 -21.88 2.95
N SER A 236 20.16 -22.99 3.67
CA SER A 236 21.05 -24.15 3.59
C SER A 236 21.05 -24.77 2.17
N PRO A 237 22.12 -25.48 1.76
CA PRO A 237 22.16 -26.13 0.46
C PRO A 237 20.98 -27.10 0.23
N GLU A 238 20.56 -27.82 1.27
CA GLU A 238 19.41 -28.73 1.20
C GLU A 238 18.09 -27.98 0.96
N PHE A 239 17.90 -26.83 1.63
CA PHE A 239 16.75 -25.97 1.40
C PHE A 239 16.70 -25.49 -0.05
N ARG A 240 17.84 -25.08 -0.59
CA ARG A 240 17.94 -24.63 -1.98
C ARG A 240 17.57 -25.75 -2.95
N GLU A 241 18.05 -26.97 -2.75
CA GLU A 241 17.71 -28.09 -3.64
C GLU A 241 16.22 -28.44 -3.59
N LYS A 242 15.60 -28.45 -2.40
CA LYS A 242 14.14 -28.66 -2.27
C LYS A 242 13.33 -27.52 -2.92
N GLN A 243 13.78 -26.28 -2.75
CA GLN A 243 13.20 -25.12 -3.40
C GLN A 243 13.26 -25.24 -4.93
N LEU A 244 14.43 -25.56 -5.48
CA LEU A 244 14.61 -25.77 -6.92
C LEU A 244 13.80 -26.96 -7.44
N ALA A 245 13.69 -28.05 -6.67
CA ALA A 245 12.84 -29.18 -7.03
C ALA A 245 11.37 -28.77 -7.16
N LYS A 246 10.86 -27.96 -6.22
CA LYS A 246 9.48 -27.46 -6.29
C LYS A 246 9.27 -26.52 -7.47
N PHE A 247 10.23 -25.64 -7.76
CA PHE A 247 10.14 -24.77 -8.93
C PHE A 247 10.18 -25.54 -10.25
N ARG A 248 10.97 -26.62 -10.35
CA ARG A 248 10.93 -27.54 -11.50
C ARG A 248 9.57 -28.21 -11.68
N GLU A 249 8.93 -28.62 -10.59
CA GLU A 249 7.57 -29.20 -10.63
C GLU A 249 6.53 -28.19 -11.18
N LEU A 250 6.66 -26.92 -10.81
CA LEU A 250 5.74 -25.86 -11.21
C LEU A 250 6.01 -25.31 -12.62
N ALA A 251 7.26 -25.32 -13.09
CA ALA A 251 7.68 -24.67 -14.34
C ALA A 251 6.81 -25.01 -15.57
N PRO A 252 6.38 -26.27 -15.82
CA PRO A 252 5.52 -26.60 -16.96
C PRO A 252 4.11 -25.99 -16.89
N GLN A 253 3.66 -25.60 -15.70
CA GLN A 253 2.30 -25.13 -15.45
C GLN A 253 2.20 -23.60 -15.48
N ILE A 254 3.26 -22.91 -15.08
CA ILE A 254 3.32 -21.46 -14.93
C ILE A 254 3.49 -20.76 -16.28
N ASP A 255 2.72 -19.70 -16.50
CA ASP A 255 2.80 -18.90 -17.72
C ASP A 255 3.73 -17.69 -17.54
N ILE A 256 3.76 -17.09 -16.35
CA ILE A 256 4.57 -15.90 -16.04
C ILE A 256 5.32 -16.09 -14.73
N VAL A 257 6.61 -15.77 -14.71
CA VAL A 257 7.44 -15.78 -13.48
C VAL A 257 7.97 -14.39 -13.22
N ILE A 258 7.84 -13.89 -11.98
CA ILE A 258 8.40 -12.62 -11.54
C ILE A 258 9.35 -12.90 -10.39
N THR A 259 10.65 -12.64 -10.56
CA THR A 259 11.65 -12.89 -9.53
C THR A 259 12.13 -11.59 -8.90
N THR A 260 12.12 -11.55 -7.57
CA THR A 260 12.46 -10.36 -6.77
C THR A 260 13.42 -10.67 -5.64
N ALA A 261 14.10 -11.82 -5.67
CA ALA A 261 14.92 -12.27 -4.56
C ALA A 261 16.27 -11.55 -4.60
N LEU A 262 16.48 -10.64 -3.67
CA LEU A 262 17.72 -9.88 -3.54
C LEU A 262 18.17 -9.81 -2.09
N ILE A 263 19.46 -10.09 -1.87
CA ILE A 263 20.12 -9.97 -0.56
C ILE A 263 21.08 -8.79 -0.62
N PRO A 264 20.97 -7.78 0.27
CA PRO A 264 21.87 -6.64 0.28
C PRO A 264 23.35 -7.06 0.32
N GLY A 265 24.16 -6.47 -0.57
CA GLY A 265 25.61 -6.69 -0.62
C GLY A 265 26.05 -8.04 -1.21
N ARG A 266 25.13 -8.82 -1.81
CA ARG A 266 25.43 -10.09 -2.49
C ARG A 266 24.80 -10.13 -3.89
N ASP A 267 25.31 -11.03 -4.70
CA ASP A 267 24.71 -11.35 -6.00
C ASP A 267 23.33 -12.02 -5.80
N ALA A 268 22.47 -11.85 -6.79
CA ALA A 268 21.15 -12.44 -6.81
C ALA A 268 21.27 -13.98 -6.84
N PRO A 269 20.55 -14.73 -5.98
CA PRO A 269 20.57 -16.18 -6.03
C PRO A 269 19.91 -16.67 -7.32
N LYS A 270 20.50 -17.67 -7.97
CA LYS A 270 19.89 -18.36 -9.11
C LYS A 270 18.76 -19.27 -8.63
N LEU A 271 17.53 -18.87 -8.96
CA LEU A 271 16.29 -19.53 -8.52
C LEU A 271 15.46 -20.04 -9.69
N TRP A 272 15.65 -19.50 -10.89
CA TRP A 272 14.97 -19.95 -12.10
C TRP A 272 15.99 -20.36 -13.16
N LEU A 273 16.34 -21.64 -13.15
CA LEU A 273 17.46 -22.17 -13.92
C LEU A 273 17.09 -22.40 -15.39
N ALA A 274 18.10 -22.53 -16.26
CA ALA A 274 17.89 -22.70 -17.71
C ALA A 274 17.05 -23.94 -18.06
N ASP A 275 17.16 -25.02 -17.29
CA ASP A 275 16.31 -26.22 -17.46
C ASP A 275 14.84 -25.93 -17.15
N MET A 276 14.54 -25.12 -16.12
CA MET A 276 13.18 -24.69 -15.81
C MET A 276 12.62 -23.79 -16.91
N VAL A 277 13.42 -22.90 -17.48
CA VAL A 277 13.00 -22.09 -18.64
C VAL A 277 12.63 -22.98 -19.81
N ALA A 278 13.44 -24.00 -20.11
CA ALA A 278 13.17 -24.96 -21.18
C ALA A 278 11.87 -25.78 -20.97
N MET A 279 11.47 -26.01 -19.71
CA MET A 279 10.23 -26.69 -19.36
C MET A 279 8.97 -25.82 -19.45
N MET A 280 9.11 -24.49 -19.50
CA MET A 280 7.97 -23.57 -19.63
C MET A 280 7.34 -23.66 -21.03
N LYS A 281 6.08 -23.21 -21.12
CA LYS A 281 5.35 -23.16 -22.38
C LYS A 281 5.95 -22.08 -23.30
N PRO A 282 5.99 -22.29 -24.63
CA PRO A 282 6.33 -21.23 -25.57
C PRO A 282 5.42 -20.01 -25.39
N GLY A 283 6.01 -18.81 -25.41
CA GLY A 283 5.31 -17.55 -25.15
C GLY A 283 5.13 -17.20 -23.68
N SER A 284 5.58 -18.05 -22.74
CA SER A 284 5.71 -17.67 -21.32
C SER A 284 6.66 -16.48 -21.15
N VAL A 285 6.51 -15.75 -20.05
CA VAL A 285 7.30 -14.54 -19.76
C VAL A 285 7.96 -14.63 -18.40
N ILE A 286 9.24 -14.26 -18.33
CA ILE A 286 10.01 -14.13 -17.09
C ILE A 286 10.41 -12.67 -16.94
N ILE A 287 10.07 -12.07 -15.79
CA ILE A 287 10.50 -10.75 -15.38
C ILE A 287 11.49 -10.88 -14.22
N ASP A 288 12.72 -10.47 -14.44
CA ASP A 288 13.77 -10.56 -13.42
C ASP A 288 14.09 -9.18 -12.84
N LEU A 289 13.50 -8.87 -11.69
CA LEU A 289 13.75 -7.59 -10.99
C LEU A 289 15.13 -7.54 -10.33
N ALA A 290 15.85 -8.66 -10.26
CA ALA A 290 17.20 -8.73 -9.69
C ALA A 290 18.30 -8.67 -10.76
N ALA A 291 17.97 -8.31 -12.01
CA ALA A 291 18.90 -8.28 -13.14
C ALA A 291 20.15 -7.42 -12.90
N GLU A 292 20.02 -6.29 -12.18
CA GLU A 292 21.14 -5.42 -11.81
C GLU A 292 22.23 -6.11 -10.94
N ARG A 293 21.89 -7.26 -10.33
CA ARG A 293 22.75 -8.02 -9.42
C ARG A 293 23.00 -9.45 -9.93
N GLY A 294 22.97 -9.61 -11.25
CA GLY A 294 23.21 -10.88 -11.93
C GLY A 294 21.93 -11.67 -12.25
N GLY A 295 20.76 -11.27 -11.73
CA GLY A 295 19.47 -11.88 -12.02
C GLY A 295 19.23 -13.21 -11.31
N ASN A 296 17.97 -13.47 -10.95
CA ASN A 296 17.55 -14.77 -10.41
C ASN A 296 17.38 -15.85 -11.49
N CYS A 297 17.22 -15.46 -12.76
CA CYS A 297 17.12 -16.38 -13.89
C CYS A 297 18.49 -16.56 -14.58
N ASP A 298 18.80 -17.78 -15.03
CA ASP A 298 20.08 -18.08 -15.71
C ASP A 298 20.21 -17.37 -17.06
N LEU A 299 19.09 -17.19 -17.78
CA LEU A 299 19.08 -16.56 -19.10
C LEU A 299 19.00 -15.03 -19.02
N THR A 300 18.90 -14.43 -17.83
CA THR A 300 18.78 -12.98 -17.70
C THR A 300 20.01 -12.28 -18.26
N VAL A 301 19.76 -11.37 -19.20
CA VAL A 301 20.76 -10.42 -19.68
C VAL A 301 20.30 -9.02 -19.24
N PRO A 302 21.08 -8.32 -18.39
CA PRO A 302 20.72 -6.98 -17.92
C PRO A 302 20.39 -6.02 -19.07
N ASP A 303 19.34 -5.22 -18.87
CA ASP A 303 18.81 -4.21 -19.79
C ASP A 303 18.30 -4.74 -21.14
N LYS A 304 18.11 -6.06 -21.24
CA LYS A 304 17.62 -6.69 -22.47
C LYS A 304 16.33 -7.47 -22.27
N ARG A 305 15.58 -7.51 -23.37
CA ARG A 305 14.54 -8.49 -23.64
C ARG A 305 15.12 -9.54 -24.58
N ILE A 306 15.17 -10.78 -24.13
CA ILE A 306 15.62 -11.90 -24.95
C ILE A 306 14.48 -12.91 -25.15
N VAL A 307 14.64 -13.78 -26.14
CA VAL A 307 13.77 -14.93 -26.36
C VAL A 307 14.64 -16.17 -26.30
N SER A 308 14.31 -17.12 -25.43
CA SER A 308 15.02 -18.40 -25.32
C SER A 308 14.74 -19.30 -26.52
N ASP A 309 15.51 -20.37 -26.66
CA ASP A 309 15.37 -21.34 -27.76
C ASP A 309 13.98 -22.00 -27.81
N ASN A 310 13.32 -22.19 -26.65
CA ASN A 310 11.96 -22.73 -26.54
C ASN A 310 10.86 -21.65 -26.63
N GLY A 311 11.20 -20.40 -26.94
CA GLY A 311 10.24 -19.32 -27.16
C GLY A 311 9.75 -18.61 -25.91
N VAL A 312 10.43 -18.75 -24.76
CA VAL A 312 10.13 -18.00 -23.53
C VAL A 312 10.79 -16.63 -23.60
N ILE A 313 10.07 -15.59 -23.21
CA ILE A 313 10.57 -14.22 -23.20
C ILE A 313 11.16 -13.92 -21.83
N VAL A 314 12.42 -13.48 -21.77
CA VAL A 314 13.09 -13.11 -20.51
C VAL A 314 13.42 -11.62 -20.55
N ILE A 315 12.96 -10.88 -19.54
CA ILE A 315 13.12 -9.43 -19.42
C ILE A 315 13.96 -9.12 -18.18
N GLY A 316 15.13 -8.53 -18.41
CA GLY A 316 16.08 -8.15 -17.37
C GLY A 316 16.33 -6.65 -17.28
N TYR A 317 15.31 -5.81 -17.51
CA TYR A 317 15.46 -4.35 -17.41
C TYR A 317 15.91 -3.91 -16.01
N THR A 318 16.80 -2.94 -15.89
CA THR A 318 17.24 -2.40 -14.59
C THR A 318 16.58 -1.07 -14.23
N ASP A 319 15.74 -0.54 -15.12
CA ASP A 319 15.15 0.80 -15.05
C ASP A 319 13.63 0.79 -14.77
N PHE A 320 13.08 -0.27 -14.17
CA PHE A 320 11.62 -0.42 -13.95
C PHE A 320 10.91 0.82 -13.37
N PRO A 321 11.44 1.51 -12.33
CA PRO A 321 10.83 2.75 -11.85
C PRO A 321 10.88 3.91 -12.86
N SER A 322 11.91 3.96 -13.72
CA SER A 322 12.07 4.97 -14.77
C SER A 322 10.96 4.87 -15.83
N ARG A 323 10.52 3.65 -16.14
CA ARG A 323 9.39 3.37 -17.06
C ARG A 323 8.03 3.83 -16.53
N MET A 324 7.97 4.29 -15.29
CA MET A 324 6.81 4.96 -14.66
C MET A 324 7.24 6.29 -14.02
N ALA A 325 8.05 7.05 -14.76
CA ALA A 325 8.74 8.25 -14.26
C ALA A 325 7.83 9.25 -13.54
N ALA A 326 6.61 9.52 -14.02
CA ALA A 326 5.69 10.45 -13.37
C ALA A 326 5.36 10.02 -11.92
N GLN A 327 4.95 8.75 -11.75
CA GLN A 327 4.62 8.19 -10.44
C GLN A 327 5.86 8.05 -9.56
N ALA A 328 6.97 7.58 -10.13
CA ALA A 328 8.23 7.40 -9.40
C ALA A 328 8.80 8.73 -8.91
N SER A 329 8.78 9.77 -9.74
CA SER A 329 9.21 11.13 -9.35
C SER A 329 8.32 11.69 -8.25
N THR A 330 7.01 11.45 -8.32
CA THR A 330 6.05 11.94 -7.31
C THR A 330 6.28 11.30 -5.95
N LEU A 331 6.41 9.96 -5.89
CA LEU A 331 6.70 9.26 -4.64
C LEU A 331 8.10 9.61 -4.12
N TYR A 332 9.11 9.64 -4.99
CA TYR A 332 10.48 9.96 -4.59
C TYR A 332 10.63 11.40 -4.07
N ALA A 333 10.03 12.38 -4.74
CA ALA A 333 9.99 13.76 -4.27
C ALA A 333 9.23 13.89 -2.94
N THR A 334 8.21 13.06 -2.70
CA THR A 334 7.52 12.99 -1.40
C THR A 334 8.44 12.44 -0.31
N ASN A 335 9.26 11.42 -0.59
CA ASN A 335 10.26 10.91 0.34
C ASN A 335 11.30 11.98 0.69
N ILE A 336 11.83 12.68 -0.32
CA ILE A 336 12.77 13.80 -0.11
C ILE A 336 12.13 14.91 0.71
N ARG A 337 10.88 15.29 0.41
CA ARG A 337 10.13 16.28 1.21
C ARG A 337 10.03 15.86 2.67
N HIS A 338 9.79 14.58 2.96
CA HIS A 338 9.74 14.07 4.32
C HIS A 338 11.11 14.12 5.01
N MET A 339 12.19 13.80 4.30
CA MET A 339 13.56 13.98 4.78
C MET A 339 13.84 15.46 5.10
N LEU A 340 13.48 16.38 4.20
CA LEU A 340 13.64 17.82 4.40
C LEU A 340 12.76 18.36 5.53
N THR A 341 11.59 17.78 5.76
CA THR A 341 10.74 18.14 6.92
C THR A 341 11.46 17.80 8.23
N ASP A 342 12.06 16.61 8.33
CA ASP A 342 12.80 16.19 9.53
C ASP A 342 14.10 17.01 9.70
N LEU A 343 14.73 17.45 8.60
CA LEU A 343 15.86 18.39 8.61
C LEU A 343 15.47 19.84 8.95
N THR A 344 14.18 20.21 8.90
CA THR A 344 13.70 21.60 9.05
C THR A 344 12.62 21.70 10.13
N PRO A 345 12.93 21.37 11.39
CA PRO A 345 11.92 21.35 12.45
C PRO A 345 11.25 22.72 12.67
N GLY A 346 11.96 23.83 12.41
CA GLY A 346 11.46 25.20 12.52
C GLY A 346 10.55 25.66 11.37
N LYS A 347 10.51 24.92 10.25
CA LYS A 347 9.80 25.30 8.99
C LYS A 347 10.16 26.71 8.48
N ASP A 348 11.39 27.13 8.72
CA ASP A 348 11.98 28.43 8.40
C ASP A 348 12.95 28.36 7.20
N GLY A 349 13.02 27.20 6.53
CA GLY A 349 13.90 26.98 5.40
C GLY A 349 15.38 26.89 5.77
N VAL A 350 15.69 26.59 7.03
CA VAL A 350 17.06 26.40 7.54
C VAL A 350 17.23 24.95 8.00
N ILE A 351 18.25 24.27 7.45
CA ILE A 351 18.58 22.90 7.85
C ILE A 351 19.18 22.87 9.25
N VAL A 352 18.64 21.99 10.09
CA VAL A 352 19.21 21.57 11.37
C VAL A 352 19.60 20.09 11.25
N HIS A 353 20.88 19.84 11.01
CA HIS A 353 21.41 18.49 10.81
C HIS A 353 21.73 17.82 12.16
N ASN A 354 20.69 17.31 12.82
CA ASN A 354 20.84 16.69 14.14
C ASN A 354 21.44 15.26 14.03
N MET A 355 22.74 15.11 14.26
CA MET A 355 23.43 13.81 14.23
C MET A 355 23.09 12.89 15.42
N GLU A 356 22.32 13.35 16.41
CA GLU A 356 21.77 12.50 17.47
C GLU A 356 20.46 11.81 17.06
N ASP A 357 19.81 12.28 15.99
CA ASP A 357 18.62 11.68 15.42
C ASP A 357 19.00 10.39 14.66
N ASP A 358 18.42 9.26 15.06
CA ASP A 358 18.74 7.94 14.50
C ASP A 358 18.55 7.85 12.97
N VAL A 359 17.57 8.56 12.41
CA VAL A 359 17.27 8.52 10.96
C VAL A 359 18.28 9.34 10.20
N LEU A 360 18.51 10.58 10.63
CA LEU A 360 19.49 11.47 10.00
C LEU A 360 20.90 10.89 10.12
N ARG A 361 21.27 10.38 11.30
CA ARG A 361 22.58 9.74 11.52
C ARG A 361 22.78 8.52 10.62
N SER A 362 21.75 7.70 10.44
CA SER A 362 21.84 6.51 9.60
C SER A 362 21.94 6.83 8.12
N ALA A 363 21.18 7.82 7.65
CA ALA A 363 21.15 8.23 6.26
C ALA A 363 22.37 9.08 5.84
N THR A 364 22.99 9.80 6.78
CA THR A 364 24.14 10.68 6.48
C THR A 364 25.43 9.88 6.32
N VAL A 365 26.01 9.89 5.11
CA VAL A 365 27.23 9.15 4.76
C VAL A 365 28.49 10.01 4.79
N THR A 366 28.36 11.32 4.58
CA THR A 366 29.40 12.31 4.84
C THR A 366 28.82 13.51 5.58
N TYR A 367 29.57 14.05 6.53
CA TYR A 367 29.17 15.23 7.30
C TYR A 367 30.41 16.05 7.67
N GLN A 368 30.40 17.34 7.33
CA GLN A 368 31.45 18.30 7.70
C GLN A 368 32.91 17.87 7.39
N GLY A 369 33.13 17.07 6.34
CA GLY A 369 34.48 16.58 5.97
C GLY A 369 34.85 15.22 6.50
N GLU A 370 33.99 14.60 7.30
CA GLU A 370 34.17 13.23 7.77
C GLU A 370 33.21 12.27 7.04
N ILE A 371 33.71 11.07 6.76
CA ILE A 371 32.88 9.96 6.30
C ILE A 371 32.24 9.33 7.52
N THR A 372 30.92 9.46 7.65
CA THR A 372 30.13 8.97 8.78
C THR A 372 29.55 7.58 8.55
N TYR A 373 29.83 6.99 7.39
CA TYR A 373 29.53 5.62 7.03
C TYR A 373 30.63 4.66 7.53
N PRO A 374 30.31 3.46 8.04
CA PRO A 374 28.95 2.92 8.27
C PRO A 374 28.27 3.54 9.50
N PRO A 375 26.93 3.63 9.51
CA PRO A 375 26.21 4.15 10.67
C PRO A 375 26.25 3.16 11.84
N PRO A 376 26.21 3.66 13.09
CA PRO A 376 26.04 2.80 14.26
C PRO A 376 24.67 2.11 14.21
N PRO A 377 24.50 0.96 14.91
CA PRO A 377 23.19 0.34 15.06
C PRO A 377 22.16 1.33 15.62
N PRO A 378 20.94 1.40 15.06
CA PRO A 378 19.91 2.33 15.54
C PRO A 378 19.57 2.08 17.03
N LYS A 379 19.32 3.16 17.80
CA LYS A 379 18.95 3.05 19.22
C LYS A 379 17.59 2.37 19.40
N VAL A 380 16.68 2.55 18.43
CA VAL A 380 15.39 1.86 18.35
C VAL A 380 15.48 0.66 17.40
N LYS A 381 15.16 -0.55 17.91
CA LYS A 381 15.19 -1.78 17.09
C LYS A 381 14.28 -1.66 15.86
N ALA A 382 14.78 -2.13 14.72
CA ALA A 382 14.03 -2.20 13.47
C ALA A 382 12.72 -2.97 13.67
N ILE A 383 11.66 -2.50 13.00
CA ILE A 383 10.37 -3.17 13.05
C ILE A 383 10.48 -4.37 12.12
N ALA A 384 10.75 -5.53 12.69
CA ALA A 384 10.37 -6.78 12.06
C ALA A 384 8.87 -6.69 11.73
N ALA A 385 8.46 -7.18 10.56
CA ALA A 385 7.04 -7.29 10.20
C ALA A 385 6.26 -7.79 11.42
N ALA A 386 5.27 -7.02 11.85
CA ALA A 386 4.58 -7.28 13.12
C ALA A 386 4.16 -8.75 13.17
N LYS A 387 4.61 -9.48 14.19
CA LYS A 387 4.17 -10.86 14.42
C LYS A 387 2.65 -10.85 14.34
N PRO A 388 2.04 -11.66 13.45
CA PRO A 388 0.60 -11.83 13.46
C PRO A 388 0.19 -12.19 14.89
N LYS A 389 -0.86 -11.53 15.41
CA LYS A 389 -1.49 -12.00 16.66
C LYS A 389 -1.77 -13.48 16.46
N GLU A 390 -1.26 -14.29 17.37
CA GLU A 390 -1.44 -15.74 17.39
C GLU A 390 -2.91 -16.05 17.10
N LYS A 391 -3.21 -16.54 15.90
CA LYS A 391 -4.57 -16.96 15.57
C LYS A 391 -4.89 -18.10 16.52
N VAL A 392 -6.01 -17.97 17.22
CA VAL A 392 -6.62 -19.09 17.93
C VAL A 392 -6.74 -20.22 16.90
N LYS A 393 -6.01 -21.32 17.12
CA LYS A 393 -5.98 -22.51 16.23
C LYS A 393 -7.39 -22.76 15.69
N GLU A 394 -7.52 -22.81 14.37
CA GLU A 394 -8.79 -23.26 13.80
C GLU A 394 -9.04 -24.70 14.27
N PRO A 395 -10.17 -24.96 14.94
CA PRO A 395 -10.49 -26.29 15.42
C PRO A 395 -10.57 -27.26 14.23
N THR A 396 -10.05 -28.45 14.44
CA THR A 396 -10.12 -29.57 13.50
C THR A 396 -11.59 -29.85 13.10
N PRO A 397 -11.86 -30.55 11.97
CA PRO A 397 -13.24 -30.84 11.53
C PRO A 397 -14.09 -31.56 12.60
N GLU A 398 -13.46 -32.35 13.47
CA GLU A 398 -14.13 -32.99 14.61
C GLU A 398 -14.47 -32.01 15.73
N GLU A 399 -13.56 -31.09 16.05
CA GLU A 399 -13.81 -30.01 17.02
C GLU A 399 -14.83 -28.98 16.50
N LYS A 400 -14.90 -28.73 15.18
CA LYS A 400 -15.97 -27.92 14.55
C LYS A 400 -17.33 -28.58 14.73
N ARG A 401 -17.47 -29.89 14.46
CA ARG A 401 -18.73 -30.63 14.69
C ARG A 401 -19.13 -30.66 16.17
N ALA A 402 -18.17 -30.87 17.07
CA ALA A 402 -18.44 -30.85 18.51
C ALA A 402 -18.89 -29.46 18.98
N ARG A 403 -18.29 -28.38 18.48
CA ARG A 403 -18.73 -27.01 18.75
C ARG A 403 -20.09 -26.70 18.14
N GLU A 404 -20.38 -27.17 16.93
CA GLU A 404 -21.69 -26.99 16.29
C GLU A 404 -22.80 -27.69 17.07
N MET A 405 -22.57 -28.92 17.56
CA MET A 405 -23.52 -29.62 18.42
C MET A 405 -23.73 -28.90 19.76
N ALA A 406 -22.65 -28.49 20.42
CA ALA A 406 -22.74 -27.74 21.68
C ALA A 406 -23.44 -26.38 21.49
N ALA A 407 -23.18 -25.70 20.37
CA ALA A 407 -23.84 -24.46 20.00
C ALA A 407 -25.32 -24.68 19.68
N PHE A 408 -25.67 -25.78 19.01
CA PHE A 408 -27.06 -26.16 18.72
C PHE A 408 -27.83 -26.47 20.01
N GLU A 409 -27.24 -27.19 20.96
CA GLU A 409 -27.85 -27.46 22.27
C GLU A 409 -28.05 -26.16 23.07
N ALA A 410 -27.03 -25.30 23.11
CA ALA A 410 -27.10 -24.01 23.78
C ALA A 410 -28.14 -23.08 23.14
N GLN A 411 -28.20 -23.03 21.81
CA GLN A 411 -29.18 -22.26 21.05
C GLN A 411 -30.59 -22.80 21.28
N THR A 412 -30.78 -24.12 21.26
CA THR A 412 -32.08 -24.76 21.51
C THR A 412 -32.56 -24.47 22.94
N LYS A 413 -31.67 -24.52 23.93
CA LYS A 413 -32.00 -24.17 25.32
C LYS A 413 -32.37 -22.70 25.48
N ASN A 414 -31.61 -21.79 24.86
CA ASN A 414 -31.91 -20.36 24.88
C ASN A 414 -33.23 -20.04 24.17
N GLN A 415 -33.48 -20.66 23.02
CA GLN A 415 -34.72 -20.47 22.26
C GLN A 415 -35.93 -21.02 23.02
N GLY A 416 -35.80 -22.18 23.66
CA GLY A 416 -36.83 -22.74 24.55
C GLY A 416 -37.13 -21.85 25.75
N MET A 417 -36.10 -21.27 26.38
CA MET A 417 -36.26 -20.34 27.50
C MET A 417 -36.89 -19.01 27.08
N LEU A 418 -36.50 -18.47 25.93
CA LEU A 418 -37.11 -17.27 25.33
C LEU A 418 -38.58 -17.49 24.97
N LEU A 419 -38.92 -18.64 24.37
CA LEU A 419 -40.30 -19.00 24.07
C LEU A 419 -41.12 -19.15 25.33
N ALA A 420 -40.63 -19.87 26.34
CA ALA A 420 -41.33 -20.04 27.61
C ALA A 420 -41.55 -18.69 28.33
N GLY A 421 -40.52 -17.84 28.37
CA GLY A 421 -40.62 -16.50 28.95
C GLY A 421 -41.57 -15.59 28.18
N GLY A 422 -41.50 -15.59 26.84
CA GLY A 422 -42.41 -14.85 25.98
C GLY A 422 -43.86 -15.28 26.13
N THR A 423 -44.12 -16.59 26.17
CA THR A 423 -45.46 -17.14 26.41
C THR A 423 -45.98 -16.75 27.80
N ALA A 424 -45.16 -16.85 28.85
CA ALA A 424 -45.55 -16.44 30.20
C ALA A 424 -45.91 -14.95 30.27
N LEU A 425 -45.11 -14.09 29.60
CA LEU A 425 -45.40 -12.66 29.50
C LEU A 425 -46.71 -12.38 28.76
N LEU A 426 -46.97 -13.06 27.64
CA LEU A 426 -48.21 -12.89 26.88
C LEU A 426 -49.44 -13.35 27.69
N LEU A 427 -49.32 -14.43 28.45
CA LEU A 427 -50.38 -14.90 29.36
C LEU A 427 -50.67 -13.90 30.49
N LEU A 428 -49.62 -13.31 31.08
CA LEU A 428 -49.77 -12.27 32.09
C LEU A 428 -50.42 -11.00 31.52
N VAL A 429 -49.96 -10.52 30.37
CA VAL A 429 -50.57 -9.36 29.70
C VAL A 429 -52.03 -9.65 29.36
N GLY A 430 -52.36 -10.82 28.82
CA GLY A 430 -53.72 -11.22 28.52
C GLY A 430 -54.63 -11.36 29.76
N ALA A 431 -54.09 -11.72 30.91
CA ALA A 431 -54.85 -11.87 32.15
C ALA A 431 -55.21 -10.54 32.82
N PHE A 432 -54.38 -9.50 32.66
CA PHE A 432 -54.51 -8.24 33.39
C PHE A 432 -54.82 -7.01 32.50
N ALA A 433 -54.66 -7.10 31.18
CA ALA A 433 -54.85 -5.96 30.29
C ALA A 433 -56.31 -5.78 29.80
N PRO A 434 -56.80 -4.53 29.67
CA PRO A 434 -58.10 -4.25 29.07
C PRO A 434 -58.20 -4.69 27.59
N ALA A 435 -59.41 -5.01 27.12
CA ALA A 435 -59.64 -5.43 25.73
C ALA A 435 -59.20 -4.37 24.69
N SER A 436 -59.33 -3.08 25.00
CA SER A 436 -58.84 -1.98 24.15
C SER A 436 -57.31 -1.96 24.04
N PHE A 437 -56.59 -2.34 25.09
CA PHE A 437 -55.14 -2.48 25.08
C PHE A 437 -54.70 -3.66 24.20
N MET A 438 -55.42 -4.78 24.26
CA MET A 438 -55.06 -5.99 23.48
C MET A 438 -55.02 -5.72 21.97
N SER A 439 -55.96 -4.94 21.44
CA SER A 439 -55.94 -4.55 20.02
C SER A 439 -54.69 -3.75 19.66
N HIS A 440 -54.35 -2.72 20.44
CA HIS A 440 -53.14 -1.93 20.24
C HIS A 440 -51.85 -2.74 20.42
N PHE A 441 -51.85 -3.68 21.37
CA PHE A 441 -50.71 -4.55 21.66
C PHE A 441 -50.43 -5.54 20.52
N VAL A 442 -51.47 -6.15 19.94
CA VAL A 442 -51.33 -7.02 18.77
C VAL A 442 -50.79 -6.24 17.57
N VAL A 443 -51.33 -5.05 17.30
CA VAL A 443 -50.84 -4.17 16.22
C VAL A 443 -49.38 -3.78 16.46
N PHE A 444 -49.00 -3.46 17.70
CA PHE A 444 -47.62 -3.14 18.07
C PHE A 444 -46.66 -4.32 17.82
N MET A 445 -47.02 -5.54 18.26
CA MET A 445 -46.21 -6.74 18.04
C MET A 445 -46.02 -7.06 16.55
N LEU A 446 -47.10 -6.99 15.76
CA LEU A 446 -47.01 -7.19 14.31
C LEU A 446 -46.17 -6.09 13.64
N SER A 447 -46.29 -4.83 14.09
CA SER A 447 -45.48 -3.72 13.58
C SER A 447 -43.99 -3.90 13.89
N CYS A 448 -43.63 -4.40 15.07
CA CYS A 448 -42.25 -4.75 15.41
C CYS A 448 -41.71 -5.85 14.51
N PHE A 449 -42.50 -6.89 14.24
CA PHE A 449 -42.11 -7.99 13.34
C PHE A 449 -41.89 -7.50 11.90
N VAL A 450 -42.83 -6.70 11.38
CA VAL A 450 -42.70 -6.08 10.05
C VAL A 450 -41.47 -5.17 10.00
N GLY A 451 -41.26 -4.34 11.02
CA GLY A 451 -40.08 -3.46 11.11
C GLY A 451 -38.77 -4.24 11.10
N PHE A 452 -38.68 -5.34 11.85
CA PHE A 452 -37.51 -6.21 11.86
C PHE A 452 -37.20 -6.77 10.47
N GLN A 453 -38.21 -7.34 9.79
CA GLN A 453 -38.02 -7.94 8.46
C GLN A 453 -37.65 -6.89 7.40
N VAL A 454 -38.25 -5.70 7.44
CA VAL A 454 -37.98 -4.65 6.46
C VAL A 454 -36.58 -4.06 6.63
N ILE A 455 -36.16 -3.79 7.87
CA ILE A 455 -34.84 -3.20 8.14
C ILE A 455 -33.71 -4.17 7.82
N TRP A 456 -33.88 -5.46 8.11
CA TRP A 456 -32.85 -6.48 7.86
C TRP A 456 -32.50 -6.65 6.38
N ASN A 457 -33.45 -6.33 5.49
CA ASN A 457 -33.28 -6.46 4.04
C ASN A 457 -32.74 -5.18 3.36
N VAL A 458 -32.35 -4.16 4.13
CA VAL A 458 -31.75 -2.95 3.56
C VAL A 458 -30.27 -3.18 3.28
N SER A 459 -29.82 -2.83 2.07
CA SER A 459 -28.40 -2.87 1.70
C SER A 459 -27.54 -2.04 2.66
N HIS A 460 -26.36 -2.53 3.03
CA HIS A 460 -25.41 -1.81 3.89
C HIS A 460 -25.06 -0.41 3.40
N SER A 461 -25.02 -0.21 2.08
CA SER A 461 -24.78 1.11 1.47
C SER A 461 -25.87 2.16 1.75
N LEU A 462 -27.06 1.73 2.19
CA LEU A 462 -28.21 2.59 2.44
C LEU A 462 -28.52 2.78 3.92
N HIS A 463 -27.68 2.30 4.85
CA HIS A 463 -27.91 2.46 6.28
C HIS A 463 -27.98 3.94 6.72
N THR A 464 -27.13 4.81 6.17
CA THR A 464 -27.16 6.24 6.50
C THR A 464 -28.42 6.95 5.97
N PRO A 465 -28.84 6.75 4.71
CA PRO A 465 -30.17 7.16 4.24
C PRO A 465 -31.33 6.59 5.08
N LEU A 466 -31.27 5.32 5.48
CA LEU A 466 -32.28 4.69 6.32
C LEU A 466 -32.43 5.41 7.66
N MET A 467 -31.31 5.74 8.32
CA MET A 467 -31.32 6.52 9.56
C MET A 467 -31.96 7.91 9.39
N ALA A 468 -31.70 8.57 8.25
CA ALA A 468 -32.32 9.87 7.94
C ALA A 468 -33.84 9.75 7.75
N VAL A 469 -34.31 8.67 7.09
CA VAL A 469 -35.76 8.39 6.94
C VAL A 469 -36.40 8.06 8.27
N THR A 470 -35.79 7.21 9.10
CA THR A 470 -36.35 6.88 10.42
C THR A 470 -36.46 8.11 11.31
N ASN A 471 -35.50 9.05 11.21
CA ASN A 471 -35.58 10.33 11.90
C ASN A 471 -36.75 11.19 11.39
N ALA A 472 -36.98 11.23 10.08
CA ALA A 472 -38.14 11.92 9.50
C ALA A 472 -39.47 11.32 9.99
N VAL A 473 -39.59 9.98 9.96
CA VAL A 473 -40.79 9.24 10.37
C VAL A 473 -41.05 9.37 11.87
N SER A 474 -40.00 9.47 12.69
CA SER A 474 -40.14 9.71 14.14
C SER A 474 -40.89 11.01 14.47
N GLY A 475 -40.97 11.95 13.52
CA GLY A 475 -41.81 13.14 13.57
C GLY A 475 -43.32 12.87 13.67
N ILE A 476 -43.79 11.63 13.57
CA ILE A 476 -45.19 11.22 13.81
C ILE A 476 -45.74 11.67 15.18
N VAL A 477 -44.87 11.99 16.14
CA VAL A 477 -45.23 12.63 17.41
C VAL A 477 -46.08 13.90 17.23
N ILE A 478 -46.02 14.53 16.05
CA ILE A 478 -46.90 15.65 15.65
C ILE A 478 -48.39 15.30 15.81
N LEU A 479 -48.80 14.06 15.55
CA LEU A 479 -50.21 13.63 15.70
C LEU A 479 -50.68 13.77 17.14
N GLY A 480 -49.84 13.40 18.10
CA GLY A 480 -50.14 13.56 19.52
C GLY A 480 -50.27 15.03 19.91
N ALA A 481 -49.40 15.89 19.37
CA ALA A 481 -49.45 17.33 19.62
C ALA A 481 -50.71 17.98 19.00
N LEU A 482 -51.08 17.61 17.78
CA LEU A 482 -52.27 18.13 17.09
C LEU A 482 -53.57 17.83 17.86
N LEU A 483 -53.67 16.65 18.48
CA LEU A 483 -54.82 16.28 19.32
C LEU A 483 -54.97 17.17 20.57
N GLN A 484 -53.91 17.84 21.01
CA GLN A 484 -53.89 18.67 22.23
C GLN A 484 -54.09 20.17 21.97
N ILE A 485 -54.13 20.61 20.71
CA ILE A 485 -54.27 22.04 20.34
C ILE A 485 -55.63 22.61 20.80
N GLY A 486 -56.67 21.77 20.87
CA GLY A 486 -58.00 22.16 21.34
C GLY A 486 -58.17 22.17 22.87
N SER A 487 -57.11 22.00 23.65
CA SER A 487 -57.19 21.93 25.11
C SER A 487 -57.60 23.26 25.75
N GLY A 488 -58.45 23.21 26.78
CA GLY A 488 -58.83 24.39 27.57
C GLY A 488 -57.70 24.93 28.47
N ASN A 489 -56.57 24.22 28.58
CA ASN A 489 -55.42 24.63 29.38
C ASN A 489 -54.34 25.30 28.53
N ARG A 490 -54.06 26.58 28.82
CA ARG A 490 -53.06 27.39 28.10
C ARG A 490 -51.66 26.77 28.10
N LEU A 491 -51.26 26.08 29.17
CA LEU A 491 -49.96 25.41 29.25
C LEU A 491 -49.89 24.23 28.28
N VAL A 492 -50.95 23.42 28.21
CA VAL A 492 -51.05 22.29 27.28
C VAL A 492 -51.01 22.78 25.82
N VAL A 493 -51.75 23.84 25.50
CA VAL A 493 -51.75 24.43 24.15
C VAL A 493 -50.36 24.95 23.77
N THR A 494 -49.66 25.59 24.70
CA THR A 494 -48.30 26.11 24.45
C THR A 494 -47.31 24.98 24.20
N LEU A 495 -47.35 23.92 25.01
CA LEU A 495 -46.51 22.74 24.83
C LEU A 495 -46.84 21.98 23.55
N ALA A 496 -48.12 21.90 23.18
CA ALA A 496 -48.57 21.30 21.92
C ALA A 496 -48.06 22.09 20.72
N ALA A 497 -48.16 23.43 20.73
CA ALA A 497 -47.65 24.29 19.67
C ALA A 497 -46.13 24.15 19.49
N LEU A 498 -45.37 24.09 20.60
CA LEU A 498 -43.92 23.85 20.55
C LEU A 498 -43.59 22.46 20.01
N SER A 499 -44.34 21.45 20.42
CA SER A 499 -44.17 20.07 19.94
C SER A 499 -44.46 19.95 18.44
N VAL A 500 -45.47 20.65 17.92
CA VAL A 500 -45.75 20.73 16.48
C VAL A 500 -44.58 21.38 15.73
N LEU A 501 -44.04 22.48 16.25
CA LEU A 501 -42.89 23.15 15.64
C LEU A 501 -41.68 22.22 15.53
N ILE A 502 -41.29 21.57 16.63
CA ILE A 502 -40.13 20.67 16.68
C ILE A 502 -40.35 19.44 15.79
N ALA A 503 -41.53 18.83 15.85
CA ALA A 503 -41.86 17.68 15.02
C ALA A 503 -41.82 18.03 13.51
N THR A 504 -42.31 19.22 13.14
CA THR A 504 -42.26 19.72 11.76
C THR A 504 -40.82 19.88 11.27
N ILE A 505 -39.92 20.41 12.11
CA ILE A 505 -38.49 20.52 11.79
C ILE A 505 -37.89 19.14 11.53
N ASN A 506 -38.20 18.15 12.37
CA ASN A 506 -37.71 16.78 12.19
C ASN A 506 -38.22 16.13 10.89
N ILE A 507 -39.51 16.31 10.56
CA ILE A 507 -40.11 15.78 9.33
C ILE A 507 -39.43 16.40 8.11
N VAL A 508 -39.41 17.73 8.02
CA VAL A 508 -38.89 18.45 6.85
C VAL A 508 -37.39 18.22 6.69
N GLY A 509 -36.63 18.35 7.77
CA GLY A 509 -35.18 18.13 7.76
C GLY A 509 -34.81 16.70 7.36
N GLY A 510 -35.45 15.71 7.96
CA GLY A 510 -35.18 14.30 7.69
C GLY A 510 -35.46 13.91 6.23
N PHE A 511 -36.60 14.33 5.66
CA PHE A 511 -36.92 14.04 4.25
C PHE A 511 -36.01 14.79 3.26
N LEU A 512 -35.63 16.03 3.55
CA LEU A 512 -34.75 16.82 2.68
C LEU A 512 -33.34 16.20 2.62
N VAL A 513 -32.79 15.82 3.78
CA VAL A 513 -31.48 15.15 3.87
C VAL A 513 -31.52 13.79 3.19
N THR A 514 -32.56 12.98 3.44
CA THR A 514 -32.74 11.69 2.76
C THR A 514 -32.72 11.85 1.26
N ARG A 515 -33.49 12.80 0.71
CA ARG A 515 -33.56 13.05 -0.74
C ARG A 515 -32.18 13.41 -1.32
N ARG A 516 -31.41 14.27 -0.63
CA ARG A 516 -30.05 14.62 -1.04
C ARG A 516 -29.11 13.41 -1.01
N MET A 517 -29.19 12.59 0.04
CA MET A 517 -28.36 11.39 0.17
C MET A 517 -28.63 10.38 -0.93
N LEU A 518 -29.90 10.10 -1.24
CA LEU A 518 -30.28 9.17 -2.30
C LEU A 518 -29.91 9.69 -3.69
N ALA A 519 -29.97 11.00 -3.93
CA ALA A 519 -29.56 11.60 -5.21
C ALA A 519 -28.07 11.38 -5.51
N MET A 520 -27.21 11.26 -4.50
CA MET A 520 -25.78 10.96 -4.69
C MET A 520 -25.51 9.52 -5.18
N PHE A 521 -26.50 8.63 -5.07
CA PHE A 521 -26.41 7.24 -5.56
C PHE A 521 -26.98 7.06 -6.98
N GLN A 522 -27.58 8.09 -7.57
CA GLN A 522 -28.02 8.03 -8.96
C GLN A 522 -26.78 8.17 -9.86
N LYS A 523 -26.52 7.14 -10.68
CA LYS A 523 -25.44 7.21 -11.69
C LYS A 523 -25.73 8.37 -12.65
N SER A 524 -24.70 9.16 -12.94
CA SER A 524 -24.70 10.25 -13.91
C SER A 524 -25.03 9.78 -15.32
#